data_AF-A0A3P1SMS5-F1
#
_entry.id   AF-A0A3P1SMS5-F1
#
_cell.length_a   1.000
_cell.length_b   1.000
_cell.length_c   1.000
_cell.angle_alpha   90.00
_cell.angle_beta   90.00
_cell.angle_gamma   90.00
#
_symmetry.space_group_name_H-M   'P 1'
#
loop_
_entity.id
_entity.type
_entity.pdbx_description
1 polymer ?
#
loop_
_entity_poly.entity_id
_entity_poly.type
_entity_poly.pdbx_seq_one_letter_code
_entity_poly.pdbx_strand_id
1 'polypeptide(L)'
;MEITIFGVLTGAVLPLIGYLVFHRLALTREVTSRKAQASNDFRKSIISATSKIPDVEMHWGEQEVLMVPAIHQEIVVASEIFKYFLDDRERERFDSSLKLLDNLLTTHLPNALSRENVMYPSEKRTPSQAKAELRDKIEDIVSFAKET
;
A
#
# COMPACT_ATOMS: atom_id res chain seq x y z
N MET A 1 -58.78 5.24 -27.52
CA MET A 1 -57.32 5.38 -27.42
C MET A 1 -56.77 3.97 -27.42
N GLU A 2 -56.45 3.42 -28.58
CA GLU A 2 -56.00 2.02 -28.69
C GLU A 2 -54.56 1.95 -28.19
N ILE A 3 -54.40 1.44 -26.97
CA ILE A 3 -53.10 1.07 -26.45
C ILE A 3 -52.65 -0.14 -27.27
N THR A 4 -51.85 0.09 -28.30
CA THR A 4 -51.28 -0.99 -29.09
C THR A 4 -50.35 -1.81 -28.19
N ILE A 5 -50.42 -3.13 -28.31
CA ILE A 5 -49.52 -4.07 -27.59
C ILE A 5 -48.05 -3.67 -27.76
N PHE A 6 -47.73 -3.07 -28.92
CA PHE A 6 -46.43 -2.48 -29.22
C PHE A 6 -46.05 -1.30 -28.31
N GLY A 7 -46.99 -0.40 -27.99
CA GLY A 7 -46.79 0.71 -27.05
C GLY A 7 -46.56 0.23 -25.61
N VAL A 8 -47.23 -0.84 -25.20
CA VAL A 8 -47.02 -1.46 -23.86
C VAL A 8 -45.68 -2.19 -23.79
N LEU A 9 -45.33 -2.96 -24.84
CA LEU A 9 -44.05 -3.66 -24.93
C LEU A 9 -42.88 -2.68 -24.95
N THR A 10 -42.93 -1.63 -25.77
CA THR A 10 -41.89 -0.60 -25.81
C THR A 10 -41.81 0.18 -24.50
N GLY A 11 -42.95 0.52 -23.89
CA GLY A 11 -43.03 1.16 -22.58
C GLY A 11 -42.48 0.33 -21.42
N ALA A 12 -42.48 -1.01 -21.52
CA ALA A 12 -41.91 -1.90 -20.50
C ALA A 12 -40.44 -2.25 -20.77
N VAL A 13 -40.07 -2.48 -22.03
CA VAL A 13 -38.72 -2.92 -22.43
C VAL A 13 -37.71 -1.78 -22.31
N LEU A 14 -38.06 -0.55 -22.71
CA LEU A 14 -37.13 0.58 -22.65
C LEU A 14 -36.66 0.92 -21.22
N PRO A 15 -37.55 1.00 -20.21
CA PRO A 15 -37.13 1.19 -18.82
C PRO A 15 -36.28 0.05 -18.27
N LEU A 16 -36.56 -1.21 -18.64
CA LEU A 16 -35.77 -2.37 -18.24
C LEU A 16 -34.33 -2.28 -18.78
N ILE A 17 -34.15 -1.96 -20.07
CA ILE A 17 -32.83 -1.77 -20.66
C ILE A 17 -32.13 -0.56 -20.01
N GLY A 18 -32.84 0.55 -19.81
CA GLY A 18 -32.31 1.72 -19.12
C GLY A 18 -31.83 1.43 -17.70
N TYR A 19 -32.60 0.64 -16.94
CA TYR A 19 -32.24 0.19 -15.60
C TYR A 19 -30.98 -0.67 -15.62
N LEU A 20 -30.87 -1.63 -16.54
CA LEU A 20 -29.68 -2.49 -16.66
C LEU A 20 -28.43 -1.69 -17.00
N VAL A 21 -28.52 -0.72 -17.91
CA VAL A 21 -27.41 0.17 -18.27
C VAL A 21 -27.01 1.04 -17.07
N PHE A 22 -27.98 1.67 -16.40
CA PHE A 22 -27.72 2.49 -15.21
C PHE A 22 -27.08 1.66 -14.10
N HIS A 23 -27.59 0.45 -13.85
CA HIS A 23 -27.06 -0.43 -12.82
C HIS A 23 -25.61 -0.84 -13.11
N ARG A 24 -25.28 -1.19 -14.36
CA ARG A 24 -23.89 -1.48 -14.75
C ARG A 24 -22.99 -0.26 -14.58
N LEU A 25 -23.45 0.92 -14.99
CA LEU A 25 -22.68 2.16 -14.82
C LEU A 25 -22.45 2.50 -13.34
N ALA A 26 -23.46 2.30 -12.49
CA ALA A 26 -23.38 2.51 -11.06
C ALA A 26 -22.36 1.57 -10.40
N LEU A 27 -22.39 0.28 -10.74
CA LEU A 27 -21.41 -0.70 -10.25
C LEU A 27 -19.98 -0.34 -10.68
N THR A 28 -19.78 -0.01 -11.94
CA THR A 28 -18.45 0.40 -12.43
C THR A 28 -17.95 1.65 -11.71
N ARG A 29 -18.82 2.65 -11.51
CA ARG A 29 -18.48 3.87 -10.78
C ARG A 29 -18.12 3.57 -9.33
N GLU A 30 -18.86 2.67 -8.67
CA GLU A 30 -18.58 2.28 -7.30
C GLU A 30 -17.22 1.59 -7.17
N VAL A 31 -16.89 0.65 -8.06
CA VAL A 31 -15.58 -0.02 -8.08
C VAL A 31 -14.45 0.99 -8.28
N THR A 32 -14.58 1.89 -9.26
CA THR A 32 -13.59 2.95 -9.51
C THR A 32 -13.45 3.90 -8.31
N SER A 33 -14.56 4.27 -7.69
CA SER A 33 -14.56 5.12 -6.49
C SER A 33 -13.86 4.45 -5.31
N ARG A 34 -14.14 3.17 -5.07
CA ARG A 34 -13.49 2.40 -4.01
C ARG A 34 -11.99 2.25 -4.26
N LYS A 35 -11.59 1.97 -5.50
CA LYS A 35 -10.16 1.94 -5.89
C LYS A 35 -9.48 3.28 -5.64
N ALA A 36 -10.08 4.38 -6.10
CA ALA A 36 -9.51 5.73 -5.91
C ALA A 36 -9.39 6.10 -4.43
N GLN A 37 -10.37 5.72 -3.61
CA GLN A 37 -10.31 5.92 -2.16
C GLN A 37 -9.19 5.08 -1.54
N ALA A 38 -9.10 3.80 -1.87
CA ALA A 38 -8.05 2.91 -1.36
C ALA A 38 -6.64 3.39 -1.77
N SER A 39 -6.44 3.85 -3.00
CA SER A 39 -5.18 4.47 -3.44
C SER A 39 -4.83 5.71 -2.62
N ASN A 40 -5.80 6.59 -2.37
CA ASN A 40 -5.59 7.81 -1.61
C ASN A 40 -5.26 7.52 -0.14
N ASP A 41 -6.00 6.61 0.48
CA ASP A 41 -5.80 6.20 1.87
C ASP A 41 -4.44 5.49 2.02
N PHE A 42 -4.08 4.61 1.08
CA PHE A 42 -2.76 3.99 1.00
C PHE A 42 -1.66 5.05 0.91
N ARG A 43 -1.75 5.96 -0.07
CA ARG A 43 -0.76 7.03 -0.27
C ARG A 43 -0.58 7.88 0.98
N LYS A 44 -1.67 8.31 1.62
CA LYS A 44 -1.61 9.10 2.86
C LYS A 44 -0.96 8.33 4.00
N SER A 45 -1.35 7.08 4.22
CA SER A 45 -0.82 6.25 5.28
C SER A 45 0.66 5.96 5.09
N ILE A 46 1.09 5.61 3.87
CA ILE A 46 2.51 5.39 3.55
C ILE A 46 3.33 6.66 3.79
N ILE A 47 2.91 7.81 3.24
CA ILE A 47 3.64 9.06 3.43
C ILE A 47 3.72 9.43 4.92
N SER A 48 2.62 9.29 5.66
CA SER A 48 2.58 9.59 7.09
C SER A 48 3.39 8.62 7.96
N ALA A 49 3.44 7.34 7.60
CA ALA A 49 4.20 6.34 8.34
C ALA A 49 5.70 6.54 8.09
N THR A 50 6.08 6.73 6.83
CA THR A 50 7.48 6.90 6.41
C THR A 50 8.08 8.23 6.88
N SER A 51 7.29 9.29 7.04
CA SER A 51 7.77 10.56 7.61
C SER A 51 8.19 10.47 9.09
N LYS A 52 7.79 9.41 9.79
CA LYS A 52 8.20 9.15 11.19
C LYS A 52 9.57 8.49 11.28
N ILE A 53 10.11 7.99 10.17
CA ILE A 53 11.40 7.30 10.13
C ILE A 53 12.51 8.36 10.21
N PRO A 54 13.42 8.27 11.19
CA PRO A 54 14.51 9.23 11.31
C PRO A 54 15.44 9.19 10.10
N ASP A 55 16.15 10.29 9.84
CA ASP A 55 17.11 10.32 8.73
C ASP A 55 18.25 9.32 8.95
N VAL A 56 18.82 8.84 7.84
CA VAL A 56 19.93 7.86 7.83
C VAL A 56 21.17 8.41 8.52
N GLU A 57 21.41 9.71 8.39
CA GLU A 57 22.55 10.42 8.99
C GLU A 57 22.38 10.63 10.50
N MET A 58 21.17 10.53 11.04
CA MET A 58 20.94 10.67 12.48
C MET A 58 21.40 9.42 13.24
N HIS A 59 21.93 9.61 14.44
CA HIS A 59 22.13 8.50 15.37
C HIS A 59 20.74 7.97 15.78
N TRP A 60 20.51 6.67 15.60
CA TRP A 60 19.25 6.05 16.01
C TRP A 60 19.49 5.50 17.40
N GLY A 61 18.87 6.11 18.40
CA GLY A 61 18.88 5.62 19.75
C GLY A 61 17.89 4.46 19.92
N GLU A 62 17.78 4.00 21.16
CA GLU A 62 16.87 2.92 21.54
C GLU A 62 15.40 3.26 21.24
N GLN A 63 15.03 4.53 21.36
CA GLN A 63 13.67 5.00 21.14
C GLN A 63 13.27 4.95 19.65
N GLU A 64 14.18 5.30 18.75
CA GLU A 64 13.98 5.21 17.30
C GLU A 64 13.82 3.76 16.86
N VAL A 65 14.67 2.86 17.38
CA VAL A 65 14.59 1.42 17.10
C VAL A 65 13.26 0.82 17.59
N LEU A 66 12.69 1.32 18.68
CA LEU A 66 11.38 0.88 19.18
C LEU A 66 10.19 1.40 18.36
N MET A 67 10.33 2.51 17.63
CA MET A 67 9.27 3.04 16.76
C MET A 67 9.16 2.31 15.42
N VAL A 68 10.27 1.75 14.94
CA VAL A 68 10.41 1.06 13.65
C VAL A 68 9.38 -0.07 13.45
N PRO A 69 9.12 -0.97 14.43
CA PRO A 69 8.05 -1.99 14.31
C PRO A 69 6.64 -1.40 14.20
N ALA A 70 6.35 -0.30 14.89
CA ALA A 70 5.04 0.34 14.82
C ALA A 70 4.81 0.95 13.43
N ILE A 71 5.83 1.58 12.86
CA ILE A 71 5.80 2.12 11.49
C ILE A 71 5.62 0.99 10.47
N HIS A 72 6.31 -0.15 10.66
CA HIS A 72 6.11 -1.33 9.83
C HIS A 72 4.66 -1.80 9.84
N GLN A 73 4.05 -1.90 11.02
CA GLN A 73 2.66 -2.34 11.16
C GLN A 73 1.69 -1.38 10.44
N GLU A 74 1.90 -0.07 10.54
CA GLU A 74 1.10 0.92 9.82
C GLU A 74 1.17 0.73 8.30
N ILE A 75 2.37 0.47 7.76
CA ILE A 75 2.60 0.19 6.34
C ILE A 75 1.88 -1.09 5.90
N VAL A 76 1.98 -2.17 6.68
CA VAL A 76 1.34 -3.46 6.37
C VAL A 76 -0.18 -3.31 6.33
N VAL A 77 -0.77 -2.67 7.34
CA VAL A 77 -2.23 -2.47 7.42
C VAL A 77 -2.75 -1.62 6.26
N ALA A 78 -2.06 -0.52 5.94
CA ALA A 78 -2.43 0.32 4.79
C ALA A 78 -2.34 -0.46 3.47
N SER A 79 -1.37 -1.37 3.38
CA SER A 79 -1.13 -2.19 2.20
C SER A 79 -2.20 -3.27 1.99
N GLU A 80 -2.75 -3.87 3.06
CA GLU A 80 -3.74 -4.96 2.94
C GLU A 80 -4.99 -4.55 2.16
N ILE A 81 -5.55 -3.38 2.46
CA ILE A 81 -6.77 -2.89 1.80
C ILE A 81 -6.49 -2.56 0.33
N PHE A 82 -5.34 -1.97 0.06
CA PHE A 82 -4.97 -1.53 -1.27
C PHE A 82 -4.66 -2.70 -2.23
N LYS A 83 -4.04 -3.78 -1.73
CA LYS A 83 -3.69 -4.99 -2.51
C LYS A 83 -4.88 -5.65 -3.22
N TYR A 84 -6.10 -5.51 -2.69
CA TYR A 84 -7.31 -6.03 -3.32
C TYR A 84 -7.62 -5.36 -4.67
N PHE A 85 -7.10 -4.15 -4.90
CA PHE A 85 -7.35 -3.37 -6.12
C PHE A 85 -6.19 -3.44 -7.13
N LEU A 86 -5.11 -4.16 -6.78
CA LEU A 86 -3.98 -4.47 -7.66
C LEU A 86 -4.28 -5.68 -8.53
N ASP A 87 -3.71 -5.69 -9.74
CA ASP A 87 -3.63 -6.92 -10.52
C ASP A 87 -2.65 -7.92 -9.88
N ASP A 88 -2.68 -9.19 -10.31
CA ASP A 88 -1.89 -10.24 -9.67
C ASP A 88 -0.38 -10.00 -9.79
N ARG A 89 0.09 -9.41 -10.91
CA ARG A 89 1.51 -9.14 -11.15
C ARG A 89 2.01 -7.99 -10.27
N GLU A 90 1.23 -6.92 -10.18
CA GLU A 90 1.47 -5.77 -9.31
C GLU A 90 1.44 -6.20 -7.84
N ARG A 91 0.47 -7.04 -7.46
CA ARG A 91 0.35 -7.59 -6.10
C ARG A 91 1.58 -8.42 -5.73
N GLU A 92 2.03 -9.35 -6.59
CA GLU A 92 3.22 -10.16 -6.33
C GLU A 92 4.49 -9.31 -6.19
N ARG A 93 4.67 -8.32 -7.06
CA ARG A 93 5.80 -7.38 -6.99
C ARG A 93 5.76 -6.59 -5.69
N PHE A 94 4.59 -6.08 -5.31
CA PHE A 94 4.39 -5.29 -4.10
C PHE A 94 4.57 -6.13 -2.82
N ASP A 95 4.04 -7.35 -2.80
CA ASP A 95 4.24 -8.31 -1.70
C ASP A 95 5.72 -8.66 -1.51
N SER A 96 6.47 -8.80 -2.61
CA SER A 96 7.90 -9.04 -2.56
C SER A 96 8.64 -7.85 -1.94
N SER A 97 8.28 -6.62 -2.31
CA SER A 97 8.84 -5.41 -1.71
C SER A 97 8.51 -5.31 -0.22
N LEU A 98 7.28 -5.62 0.19
CA LEU A 98 6.89 -5.62 1.60
C LEU A 98 7.62 -6.68 2.42
N LYS A 99 7.81 -7.89 1.88
CA LYS A 99 8.61 -8.93 2.56
C LYS A 99 10.06 -8.53 2.75
N LEU A 100 10.65 -7.84 1.77
CA LEU A 100 12.01 -7.31 1.90
C LEU A 100 12.08 -6.22 2.96
N LEU A 101 11.09 -5.32 2.99
CA LEU A 101 10.99 -4.30 4.04
C LEU A 101 10.85 -4.93 5.43
N ASP A 102 9.97 -5.92 5.57
CA ASP A 102 9.76 -6.67 6.81
C ASP A 102 11.07 -7.31 7.31
N ASN A 103 11.80 -7.98 6.43
CA ASN A 103 13.09 -8.59 6.78
C ASN A 103 14.15 -7.54 7.19
N LEU A 104 14.18 -6.40 6.49
CA LEU A 104 15.08 -5.29 6.86
C LEU A 104 14.74 -4.73 8.25
N LEU A 105 13.46 -4.55 8.57
CA LEU A 105 13.00 -3.92 9.81
C LEU A 105 13.05 -4.87 11.02
N THR A 106 12.75 -6.16 10.83
CA THR A 106 12.66 -7.14 11.92
C THR A 106 13.98 -7.83 12.23
N THR A 107 14.83 -8.00 11.22
CA THR A 107 16.05 -8.83 11.34
C THR A 107 17.30 -7.98 11.16
N HIS A 108 17.48 -7.35 10.00
CA HIS A 108 18.76 -6.73 9.67
C HIS A 108 19.04 -5.43 10.44
N LEU A 109 18.06 -4.55 10.57
CA LEU A 109 18.26 -3.28 11.25
C LEU A 109 18.52 -3.44 12.76
N PRO A 110 17.75 -4.25 13.52
CA PRO A 110 18.03 -4.47 14.94
C PRO A 110 19.39 -5.14 15.18
N ASN A 111 19.76 -6.13 14.35
CA ASN A 111 21.05 -6.81 14.47
C ASN A 111 22.22 -5.87 14.11
N ALA A 112 22.09 -5.06 13.07
CA ALA A 112 23.11 -4.09 12.66
C ALA A 112 23.33 -3.02 13.74
N LEU A 113 22.25 -2.58 14.40
CA LEU A 113 22.29 -1.58 15.46
C LEU A 113 22.61 -2.15 16.85
N SER A 114 22.71 -3.47 16.99
CA SER A 114 23.02 -4.10 18.27
C SER A 114 24.43 -3.73 18.76
N ARG A 115 24.57 -3.50 20.08
CA ARG A 115 25.87 -3.15 20.70
C ARG A 115 26.97 -4.18 20.39
N GLU A 116 26.60 -5.45 20.33
CA GLU A 116 27.52 -6.56 20.02
C GLU A 116 28.09 -6.44 18.62
N ASN A 117 27.25 -6.12 17.62
CA ASN A 117 27.67 -6.01 16.23
C ASN A 117 28.43 -4.69 15.95
N VAL A 118 28.14 -3.63 16.70
CA VAL A 118 28.91 -2.37 16.66
C VAL A 118 30.33 -2.56 17.23
N MET A 119 30.47 -3.34 18.30
CA MET A 119 31.77 -3.63 18.93
C MET A 119 32.53 -4.75 18.22
N TYR A 120 31.81 -5.76 17.70
CA TYR A 120 32.34 -6.96 17.06
C TYR A 120 31.48 -7.29 15.82
N PRO A 121 31.83 -6.77 14.63
CA PRO A 121 31.02 -6.96 13.44
C PRO A 121 30.96 -8.44 13.05
N SER A 122 29.78 -9.02 13.21
CA SER A 122 29.44 -10.40 12.85
C SER A 122 28.44 -10.46 11.70
N GLU A 123 27.64 -9.40 11.48
CA GLU A 123 26.88 -9.25 10.25
C GLU A 123 27.74 -8.70 9.10
N LYS A 124 27.38 -9.10 7.89
CA LYS A 124 27.98 -8.56 6.65
C LYS A 124 27.70 -7.07 6.42
N ARG A 125 26.71 -6.48 7.10
CA ARG A 125 26.26 -5.10 6.87
C ARG A 125 26.63 -4.22 8.04
N THR A 126 27.15 -3.04 7.72
CA THR A 126 27.34 -1.96 8.70
C THR A 126 26.00 -1.28 9.03
N PRO A 127 25.87 -0.64 10.20
CA PRO A 127 24.68 0.14 10.56
C PRO A 127 24.25 1.16 9.49
N SER A 128 25.24 1.83 8.88
CA SER A 128 24.99 2.82 7.82
C SER A 128 24.40 2.17 6.56
N GLN A 129 24.94 1.01 6.15
CA GLN A 129 24.42 0.25 5.02
C GLN A 129 22.99 -0.27 5.26
N ALA A 130 22.70 -0.77 6.48
CA ALA A 130 21.37 -1.24 6.82
C ALA A 130 20.33 -0.10 6.77
N LYS A 131 20.69 1.10 7.26
CA LYS A 131 19.84 2.29 7.17
C LYS A 131 19.65 2.78 5.73
N ALA A 132 20.69 2.74 4.90
CA ALA A 132 20.61 3.10 3.49
C ALA A 132 19.70 2.13 2.71
N GLU A 133 19.89 0.82 2.87
CA GLU A 133 19.02 -0.20 2.26
C GLU A 133 17.56 -0.04 2.69
N LEU A 134 17.32 0.32 3.96
CA LEU A 134 15.99 0.61 4.47
C LEU A 134 15.39 1.86 3.80
N ARG A 135 16.14 2.96 3.70
CA ARG A 135 15.70 4.20 3.05
C ARG A 135 15.35 3.95 1.58
N ASP A 136 16.20 3.25 0.85
CA ASP A 136 15.96 2.92 -0.56
C ASP A 136 14.65 2.13 -0.71
N LYS A 137 14.37 1.18 0.19
CA LYS A 137 13.11 0.42 0.17
C LYS A 137 11.88 1.20 0.58
N ILE A 138 12.03 2.13 1.51
CA ILE A 138 10.96 3.08 1.82
C ILE A 138 10.67 3.96 0.61
N GLU A 139 11.70 4.45 -0.08
CA GLU A 139 11.56 5.29 -1.27
C GLU A 139 10.90 4.54 -2.43
N ASP A 140 11.26 3.27 -2.66
CA ASP A 140 10.58 2.38 -3.61
C ASP A 140 9.06 2.30 -3.32
N ILE A 141 8.68 2.11 -2.06
CA ILE A 141 7.28 1.99 -1.62
C ILE A 141 6.55 3.33 -1.73
N VAL A 142 7.21 4.44 -1.38
CA VAL A 142 6.66 5.78 -1.54
C VAL A 142 6.48 6.14 -3.00
N SER A 143 7.41 5.77 -3.88
CA SER A 143 7.28 5.98 -5.34
C SER A 143 6.07 5.21 -5.87
N PHE A 144 5.96 3.94 -5.49
CA PHE A 144 4.81 3.11 -5.85
C PHE A 144 3.48 3.75 -5.39
N ALA A 145 3.44 4.25 -4.14
CA ALA A 145 2.26 4.93 -3.60
C ALA A 145 1.92 6.27 -4.29
N LYS A 146 2.92 6.95 -4.87
CA LYS A 146 2.71 8.17 -5.66
C LYS A 146 2.15 7.86 -7.05
N GLU A 147 2.57 6.76 -7.65
CA GLU A 147 2.15 6.31 -8.98
C GLU A 147 0.70 5.77 -9.01
N THR A 148 0.20 5.25 -7.88
CA THR A 148 -1.18 4.72 -7.69
C THR A 148 -2.21 5.78 -7.39
#